data_AF-A0A9P3JD92-F1
#
_entry.id   AF-A0A9P3JD92-F1
#
_cell.length_a   1.000
_cell.length_b   1.000
_cell.length_c   1.000
_cell.angle_alpha   90.00
_cell.angle_beta   90.00
_cell.angle_gamma   90.00
#
_symmetry.space_group_name_H-M   'P 1'
#
loop_
_entity.id
_entity.type
_entity.pdbx_description
1 polymer ?
#
loop_
_entity_poly.entity_id
_entity_poly.type
_entity_poly.pdbx_seq_one_letter_code
_entity_poly.pdbx_strand_id
1 'polypeptide(L)'
;MVTSFDDSIDSYDNAKSRRRGGLVKRVAIYLRQSPARQFAALLAVLLLLWLLSVSVSSHRSRSSSSSSSSSSSSSSSSSSSSASPDLQTREGGHGGSEESGIGGRGVAVGGEDAEGGAGERGGGAAGAGGPAAEKYLEVAVDLADRLMLAFTQSPTPVPLSDVYLAQRYAQRAMGGGLSSTAECTTLQLEFWELSRLTGERKYGTAAMHVMEHVRGLQRPDGLVPIYMDADSGQFSGENIRLGSRGDSYYEYLIKAFLQQRDHPEALHVVTASVTTSNAAVAAIDEQLNHTDAAGAGGAAAAAGAAADGAGSESGGGEGGGGGAGESGGKRGAHVDYLVAMFDEAVGGINKWLVARSQPKGLTYIAERPSGIHGELHPKMDHLVCFLPGSLALRATEGLTEAEAAARGVLTQQGRALLELARNVSEACIQMYEVTATGLAPEIAYFNMDENSQEYMGTRQDAEYGRDVQIHQADRHNLLRPETVEALLYMHRVTGNPRYREAGWRMFQAFEKHTRIATGGYTSLDDVSRVPPPKRNKMETFFLGETLKYFYLLFGGDDVLPLDKYVFNTEAHPLPIPRLTKGSGSNGQESQ
;
A
#
# COMPACT_ATOMS: atom_id res chain seq x y z
N MET A 1 31.22 -42.49 -12.19
CA MET A 1 30.43 -43.73 -12.37
C MET A 1 29.01 -43.42 -11.90
N VAL A 2 28.11 -43.13 -12.84
CA VAL A 2 27.01 -44.04 -13.27
C VAL A 2 25.76 -43.81 -12.38
N THR A 3 24.87 -42.90 -12.84
CA THR A 3 23.44 -43.11 -13.26
C THR A 3 22.45 -43.22 -12.10
N SER A 4 21.58 -42.22 -11.91
CA SER A 4 20.16 -42.18 -12.36
C SER A 4 19.30 -43.32 -11.84
N PHE A 5 18.26 -43.00 -11.04
CA PHE A 5 17.02 -43.75 -11.01
C PHE A 5 15.87 -42.80 -10.72
N ASP A 6 15.13 -42.51 -11.79
CA ASP A 6 13.72 -42.13 -11.79
C ASP A 6 12.87 -43.35 -11.39
N ASP A 7 11.57 -43.10 -11.15
CA ASP A 7 10.47 -44.05 -10.93
C ASP A 7 10.22 -44.59 -9.51
N SER A 8 9.25 -43.98 -8.82
CA SER A 8 8.05 -44.66 -8.25
C SER A 8 7.29 -43.77 -7.25
N ILE A 9 6.64 -42.72 -7.75
CA ILE A 9 5.46 -42.15 -7.07
C ILE A 9 4.26 -42.96 -7.57
N ASP A 10 4.06 -44.13 -6.97
CA ASP A 10 2.78 -44.86 -6.98
C ASP A 10 2.91 -46.07 -6.06
N SER A 11 2.69 -45.84 -4.77
CA SER A 11 2.36 -46.85 -3.74
C SER A 11 2.72 -46.28 -2.38
N TYR A 12 1.87 -45.45 -1.77
CA TYR A 12 1.73 -45.42 -0.30
C TYR A 12 0.42 -44.77 0.12
N ASP A 13 -0.68 -45.24 -0.48
CA ASP A 13 -2.03 -44.91 -0.05
C ASP A 13 -2.73 -46.18 0.47
N ASN A 14 -2.45 -46.49 1.74
CA ASN A 14 -3.34 -47.13 2.72
C ASN A 14 -2.55 -47.79 3.85
N ALA A 15 -2.41 -47.09 4.98
CA ALA A 15 -2.51 -47.63 6.35
C ALA A 15 -1.86 -46.68 7.36
N LYS A 16 -2.44 -45.49 7.58
CA LYS A 16 -2.37 -44.76 8.87
C LYS A 16 -3.42 -43.64 8.98
N SER A 17 -4.56 -43.82 8.31
CA SER A 17 -5.77 -43.03 8.50
C SER A 17 -6.51 -43.49 9.77
N ARG A 18 -6.07 -43.04 10.96
CA ARG A 18 -6.98 -42.95 12.14
C ARG A 18 -6.48 -42.17 13.36
N ARG A 19 -5.31 -41.52 13.34
CA ARG A 19 -4.86 -40.66 14.46
C ARG A 19 -4.20 -39.32 14.07
N ARG A 20 -4.54 -38.77 12.91
CA ARG A 20 -4.19 -37.39 12.51
C ARG A 20 -5.38 -36.55 12.02
N GLY A 21 -6.60 -36.92 12.43
CA GLY A 21 -7.83 -36.16 12.14
C GLY A 21 -8.26 -35.17 13.23
N GLY A 22 -7.53 -35.11 14.36
CA GLY A 22 -7.92 -34.31 15.53
C GLY A 22 -7.23 -32.95 15.64
N LEU A 23 -6.03 -32.77 15.10
CA LEU A 23 -5.25 -31.53 15.26
C LEU A 23 -5.53 -30.53 14.12
N VAL A 24 -5.63 -31.02 12.89
CA VAL A 24 -5.96 -30.19 11.70
C VAL A 24 -7.41 -29.71 11.73
N LYS A 25 -8.34 -30.53 12.25
CA LYS A 25 -9.75 -30.10 12.47
C LYS A 25 -9.90 -29.11 13.63
N ARG A 26 -9.03 -29.13 14.64
CA ARG A 26 -9.13 -28.21 15.80
C ARG A 26 -8.60 -26.81 15.47
N VAL A 27 -7.60 -26.68 14.60
CA VAL A 27 -7.15 -25.39 14.07
C VAL A 27 -8.18 -24.80 13.09
N ALA A 28 -8.81 -25.64 12.25
CA ALA A 28 -9.84 -25.19 11.31
C ALA A 28 -11.19 -24.80 11.96
N ILE A 29 -11.50 -25.30 13.16
CA ILE A 29 -12.73 -24.94 13.90
C ILE A 29 -12.55 -23.64 14.70
N TYR A 30 -11.32 -23.29 15.09
CA TYR A 30 -11.02 -22.06 15.84
C TYR A 30 -11.14 -20.77 15.00
N LEU A 31 -11.16 -20.89 13.67
CA LEU A 31 -11.25 -19.76 12.73
C LEU A 31 -12.69 -19.42 12.30
N ARG A 32 -13.71 -20.04 12.91
CA ARG A 32 -15.10 -19.97 12.42
C ARG A 32 -16.05 -19.08 13.22
N GLN A 33 -15.61 -18.45 14.31
CA GLN A 33 -16.46 -17.55 15.09
C GLN A 33 -15.66 -16.30 15.52
N SER A 34 -16.13 -15.13 15.04
CA SER A 34 -15.63 -13.77 15.28
C SER A 34 -14.23 -13.27 14.84
N PRO A 35 -13.38 -13.91 14.00
CA PRO A 35 -12.01 -13.43 13.79
C PRO A 35 -11.88 -12.20 12.86
N ALA A 36 -12.90 -11.92 12.03
CA ALA A 36 -12.84 -10.83 11.05
C ALA A 36 -12.83 -9.43 11.71
N ARG A 37 -13.49 -9.27 12.86
CA ARG A 37 -13.44 -8.02 13.65
C ARG A 37 -12.13 -7.88 14.44
N GLN A 38 -11.54 -9.02 14.81
CA GLN A 38 -10.34 -9.11 15.65
C GLN A 38 -9.05 -8.87 14.85
N PHE A 39 -9.02 -9.28 13.58
CA PHE A 39 -7.90 -9.04 12.68
C PHE A 39 -7.87 -7.59 12.19
N ALA A 40 -9.02 -7.02 11.82
CA ALA A 40 -9.13 -5.66 11.31
C ALA A 40 -8.70 -4.57 12.32
N ALA A 41 -8.97 -4.78 13.61
CA ALA A 41 -8.50 -3.90 14.68
C ALA A 41 -6.97 -3.93 14.87
N LEU A 42 -6.35 -5.11 14.74
CA LEU A 42 -4.88 -5.29 14.80
C LEU A 42 -4.18 -4.55 13.65
N LEU A 43 -4.82 -4.53 12.48
CA LEU A 43 -4.32 -3.91 11.26
C LEU A 43 -4.32 -2.39 11.30
N ALA A 44 -5.41 -1.79 11.78
CA ALA A 44 -5.53 -0.34 11.86
C ALA A 44 -4.44 0.27 12.78
N VAL A 45 -4.08 -0.41 13.87
CA VAL A 45 -2.99 0.00 14.77
C VAL A 45 -1.62 -0.05 14.11
N LEU A 46 -1.30 -1.15 13.43
CA LEU A 46 0.01 -1.34 12.80
C LEU A 46 0.24 -0.34 11.66
N LEU A 47 -0.83 0.08 10.98
CA LEU A 47 -0.76 0.97 9.83
C LEU A 47 -0.65 2.45 10.20
N LEU A 48 -1.36 2.87 11.24
CA LEU A 48 -1.22 4.24 11.73
C LEU A 48 0.16 4.49 12.37
N LEU A 49 0.80 3.44 12.91
CA LEU A 49 2.20 3.50 13.38
C LEU A 49 3.22 3.59 12.22
N TRP A 50 2.86 3.15 11.02
CA TRP A 50 3.72 3.18 9.82
C TRP A 50 3.69 4.53 9.09
N LEU A 51 2.57 5.26 9.07
CA LEU A 51 2.50 6.61 8.49
C LEU A 51 3.56 7.57 9.08
N LEU A 52 4.02 7.31 10.30
CA LEU A 52 5.09 8.05 10.97
C LEU A 52 6.50 7.74 10.43
N SER A 53 6.69 6.64 9.68
CA SER A 53 8.00 6.13 9.26
C SER A 53 8.37 6.53 7.82
N VAL A 54 7.40 6.83 6.96
CA VAL A 54 7.62 7.25 5.57
C VAL A 54 8.24 8.65 5.47
N SER A 55 7.93 9.56 6.42
CA SER A 55 8.48 10.93 6.43
C SER A 55 10.01 11.03 6.63
N VAL A 56 10.69 9.97 7.11
CA VAL A 56 12.11 10.07 7.49
C VAL A 56 13.09 9.58 6.40
N SER A 57 12.67 8.71 5.48
CA SER A 57 13.58 8.11 4.48
C SER A 57 13.94 9.04 3.30
N SER A 58 13.29 10.19 3.14
CA SER A 58 13.56 11.12 2.03
C SER A 58 14.70 12.13 2.28
N HIS A 59 15.41 12.06 3.41
CA HIS A 59 16.31 13.15 3.86
C HIS A 59 17.82 12.92 3.67
N ARG A 60 18.26 11.97 2.83
CA ARG A 60 19.72 11.77 2.58
C ARG A 60 20.18 11.74 1.12
N SER A 61 19.42 12.31 0.18
CA SER A 61 19.87 12.43 -1.21
C SER A 61 19.80 13.88 -1.74
N ARG A 62 20.40 14.85 -1.04
CA ARG A 62 20.68 16.18 -1.61
C ARG A 62 21.98 16.77 -1.04
N SER A 63 23.11 16.42 -1.64
CA SER A 63 24.29 17.29 -1.64
C SER A 63 25.26 16.91 -2.76
N SER A 64 24.92 17.22 -4.02
CA SER A 64 25.90 17.54 -5.07
C SER A 64 25.21 17.82 -6.40
N SER A 65 24.79 19.06 -6.63
CA SER A 65 24.72 19.64 -7.99
C SER A 65 24.44 21.13 -7.90
N SER A 66 25.50 21.95 -7.82
CA SER A 66 25.44 23.36 -8.16
C SER A 66 26.36 23.64 -9.35
N SER A 67 25.71 24.03 -10.45
CA SER A 67 26.13 25.03 -11.44
C SER A 67 27.53 24.96 -12.05
N SER A 68 27.58 24.81 -13.38
CA SER A 68 28.38 25.73 -14.21
C SER A 68 27.91 25.72 -15.67
N SER A 69 27.58 26.91 -16.17
CA SER A 69 27.54 27.25 -17.60
C SER A 69 28.52 28.41 -17.84
N SER A 70 29.54 28.12 -18.65
CA SER A 70 30.30 29.00 -19.55
C SER A 70 30.61 30.47 -19.16
N SER A 71 31.89 30.82 -19.06
CA SER A 71 32.60 31.53 -20.14
C SER A 71 34.04 31.88 -19.76
N SER A 72 34.86 31.95 -20.82
CA SER A 72 36.31 32.10 -20.90
C SER A 72 36.84 33.49 -20.54
N SER A 73 37.98 33.55 -19.85
CA SER A 73 39.06 34.52 -20.12
C SER A 73 40.38 34.20 -19.39
N SER A 74 41.42 34.06 -20.20
CA SER A 74 42.80 34.56 -20.03
C SER A 74 43.58 34.35 -18.71
N SER A 75 44.58 33.47 -18.84
CA SER A 75 46.02 33.71 -18.64
C SER A 75 46.62 33.97 -17.25
N SER A 76 47.62 33.12 -17.00
CA SER A 76 48.98 33.39 -16.52
C SER A 76 49.25 33.49 -15.02
N SER A 77 50.12 32.55 -14.58
CA SER A 77 51.30 32.71 -13.69
C SER A 77 51.07 33.35 -12.31
N SER A 78 51.57 32.83 -11.19
CA SER A 78 52.75 32.01 -10.95
C SER A 78 52.86 31.75 -9.45
N SER A 79 53.59 30.69 -9.10
CA SER A 79 54.55 30.60 -7.98
C SER A 79 54.01 30.80 -6.55
N SER A 80 53.98 29.72 -5.76
CA SER A 80 54.98 29.42 -4.70
C SER A 80 54.66 30.17 -3.39
N SER A 81 54.78 29.64 -2.18
CA SER A 81 55.33 28.41 -1.65
C SER A 81 55.16 28.51 -0.13
N SER A 82 55.12 27.34 0.51
CA SER A 82 55.73 27.04 1.81
C SER A 82 55.19 27.64 3.12
N ALA A 83 55.05 26.71 4.06
CA ALA A 83 55.46 26.78 5.46
C ALA A 83 54.38 27.16 6.49
N SER A 84 53.90 26.11 7.17
CA SER A 84 53.62 26.13 8.61
C SER A 84 54.92 26.43 9.39
N PRO A 85 54.82 27.02 10.60
CA PRO A 85 54.85 26.17 11.79
C PRO A 85 53.99 26.63 13.00
N ASP A 86 53.52 25.62 13.72
CA ASP A 86 53.34 25.44 15.17
C ASP A 86 53.00 26.56 16.19
N LEU A 87 52.11 26.12 17.10
CA LEU A 87 52.00 26.34 18.56
C LEU A 87 50.99 27.38 19.12
N GLN A 88 49.90 26.79 19.64
CA GLN A 88 49.18 27.06 20.90
C GLN A 88 48.57 28.46 21.15
N THR A 89 47.23 28.52 21.19
CA THR A 89 46.44 28.52 22.44
C THR A 89 44.92 28.56 22.18
N ARG A 90 44.21 27.58 22.77
CA ARG A 90 42.97 27.70 23.57
C ARG A 90 41.71 28.36 22.96
N GLU A 91 40.68 27.53 22.78
CA GLU A 91 39.24 27.70 23.11
C GLU A 91 38.31 27.11 22.03
N GLY A 92 37.29 26.34 22.45
CA GLY A 92 36.21 25.83 21.59
C GLY A 92 35.94 24.33 21.76
N GLY A 93 34.87 23.99 22.48
CA GLY A 93 34.54 22.63 22.92
C GLY A 93 34.23 21.62 21.82
N HIS A 94 34.64 20.37 22.06
CA HIS A 94 34.01 19.20 21.48
C HIS A 94 32.68 18.96 22.23
N GLY A 95 31.60 19.49 21.68
CA GLY A 95 30.27 18.97 21.94
C GLY A 95 30.10 17.68 21.17
N GLY A 96 29.87 16.58 21.88
CA GLY A 96 29.22 15.42 21.30
C GLY A 96 27.88 15.86 20.73
N SER A 97 27.65 15.62 19.44
CA SER A 97 26.32 15.77 18.87
C SER A 97 25.51 14.55 19.29
N GLU A 98 24.80 14.73 20.39
CA GLU A 98 23.64 13.95 20.79
C GLU A 98 22.73 13.75 19.57
N GLU A 99 22.59 12.49 19.13
CA GLU A 99 21.48 12.09 18.27
C GLU A 99 20.21 12.19 19.11
N SER A 100 19.45 13.26 18.94
CA SER A 100 18.07 13.37 19.42
C SER A 100 17.13 12.56 18.52
N GLY A 101 17.38 11.25 18.46
CA GLY A 101 16.40 10.27 18.02
C GLY A 101 15.47 9.95 19.18
N ILE A 102 14.32 10.60 19.26
CA ILE A 102 13.22 10.08 20.07
C ILE A 102 12.64 8.91 19.29
N GLY A 103 13.24 7.74 19.50
CA GLY A 103 12.66 6.47 19.12
C GLY A 103 11.29 6.35 19.79
N GLY A 104 10.24 6.44 18.96
CA GLY A 104 8.99 5.80 19.30
C GLY A 104 9.30 4.32 19.49
N ARG A 105 9.37 3.89 20.75
CA ARG A 105 9.39 2.47 21.12
C ARG A 105 8.22 1.81 20.39
N GLY A 106 8.50 1.13 19.28
CA GLY A 106 7.67 0.04 18.83
C GLY A 106 7.61 -0.92 20.01
N VAL A 107 6.43 -1.03 20.62
CA VAL A 107 6.20 -1.99 21.70
C VAL A 107 6.16 -3.36 21.04
N ALA A 108 7.33 -3.93 20.81
CA ALA A 108 7.50 -5.38 20.80
C ALA A 108 7.44 -5.79 22.28
N VAL A 109 6.28 -6.25 22.75
CA VAL A 109 6.23 -6.98 24.02
C VAL A 109 6.88 -8.34 23.77
N GLY A 110 8.21 -8.36 23.81
CA GLY A 110 8.95 -9.56 24.20
C GLY A 110 8.72 -9.75 25.69
N GLY A 111 8.07 -10.85 26.07
CA GLY A 111 7.89 -11.20 27.47
C GLY A 111 9.24 -11.44 28.12
N GLU A 112 9.57 -10.62 29.12
CA GLU A 112 10.60 -10.94 30.10
C GLU A 112 9.95 -11.76 31.22
N ASP A 113 10.47 -12.97 31.41
CA ASP A 113 10.16 -13.84 32.53
C ASP A 113 10.62 -13.17 33.83
N ALA A 114 9.68 -12.91 34.74
CA ALA A 114 9.97 -12.66 36.14
C ALA A 114 9.55 -13.89 36.94
N GLU A 115 10.54 -14.61 37.46
CA GLU A 115 10.37 -15.73 38.40
C GLU A 115 9.51 -15.33 39.60
N GLY A 116 8.50 -16.15 39.89
CA GLY A 116 7.65 -16.03 41.07
C GLY A 116 7.03 -17.39 41.44
N GLY A 117 7.68 -18.05 42.41
CA GLY A 117 7.39 -19.34 43.04
C GLY A 117 5.96 -19.92 43.03
N ALA A 118 5.91 -21.18 42.60
CA ALA A 118 5.24 -22.34 43.21
C ALA A 118 3.76 -22.27 43.63
N GLY A 119 2.91 -23.01 42.91
CA GLY A 119 1.59 -23.44 43.38
C GLY A 119 0.87 -24.35 42.36
N GLU A 120 0.58 -25.58 42.77
CA GLU A 120 0.14 -26.75 41.99
C GLU A 120 -1.20 -26.65 41.20
N ARG A 121 -1.20 -27.36 40.06
CA ARG A 121 -2.28 -28.14 39.40
C ARG A 121 -3.38 -27.41 38.60
N GLY A 122 -3.31 -27.62 37.28
CA GLY A 122 -4.45 -27.54 36.35
C GLY A 122 -4.03 -27.32 34.91
N GLY A 123 -3.57 -28.36 34.21
CA GLY A 123 -3.06 -28.29 32.84
C GLY A 123 -4.13 -27.92 31.80
N GLY A 124 -4.39 -26.63 31.65
CA GLY A 124 -4.92 -26.02 30.43
C GLY A 124 -3.76 -25.43 29.65
N ALA A 125 -3.65 -25.77 28.37
CA ALA A 125 -2.71 -25.12 27.47
C ALA A 125 -3.07 -23.62 27.43
N ALA A 126 -2.26 -22.79 28.10
CA ALA A 126 -2.28 -21.35 27.93
C ALA A 126 -1.96 -21.06 26.46
N GLY A 127 -3.00 -20.76 25.68
CA GLY A 127 -2.83 -20.23 24.34
C GLY A 127 -2.01 -18.95 24.43
N ALA A 128 -1.04 -18.80 23.52
CA ALA A 128 -0.18 -17.63 23.43
C ALA A 128 -1.02 -16.34 23.53
N GLY A 129 -0.92 -15.67 24.67
CA GLY A 129 -1.79 -14.57 25.07
C GLY A 129 -1.35 -13.27 24.43
N GLY A 130 -1.86 -12.99 23.23
CA GLY A 130 -1.89 -11.62 22.72
C GLY A 130 -2.97 -10.79 23.45
N PRO A 131 -2.86 -9.45 23.47
CA PRO A 131 -3.94 -8.57 23.90
C PRO A 131 -5.29 -8.94 23.26
N ALA A 132 -6.39 -8.68 23.99
CA ALA A 132 -7.73 -8.89 23.46
C ALA A 132 -7.99 -7.97 22.25
N ALA A 133 -8.84 -8.40 21.33
CA ALA A 133 -9.17 -7.67 20.10
C ALA A 133 -9.65 -6.24 20.35
N GLU A 134 -10.38 -6.05 21.44
CA GLU A 134 -10.91 -4.78 21.90
C GLU A 134 -9.78 -3.79 22.20
N LYS A 135 -8.65 -4.27 22.73
CA LYS A 135 -7.49 -3.42 23.01
C LYS A 135 -6.85 -2.88 21.74
N TYR A 136 -6.78 -3.69 20.68
CA TYR A 136 -6.29 -3.22 19.39
C TYR A 136 -7.23 -2.19 18.78
N LEU A 137 -8.55 -2.39 18.89
CA LEU A 137 -9.51 -1.43 18.35
C LEU A 137 -9.43 -0.08 19.10
N GLU A 138 -9.32 -0.12 20.43
CA GLU A 138 -9.14 1.08 21.26
C GLU A 138 -7.90 1.88 20.83
N VAL A 139 -6.75 1.21 20.63
CA VAL A 139 -5.51 1.87 20.18
C VAL A 139 -5.67 2.41 18.76
N ALA A 140 -6.36 1.69 17.87
CA ALA A 140 -6.61 2.16 16.51
C ALA A 140 -7.46 3.42 16.49
N VAL A 141 -8.50 3.47 17.34
CA VAL A 141 -9.37 4.64 17.48
C VAL A 141 -8.60 5.84 18.01
N ASP A 142 -7.88 5.71 19.15
CA ASP A 142 -7.10 6.84 19.69
C ASP A 142 -6.11 7.37 18.65
N LEU A 143 -5.43 6.46 17.95
CA LEU A 143 -4.43 6.86 16.97
C LEU A 143 -5.07 7.53 15.74
N ALA A 144 -6.17 6.99 15.22
CA ALA A 144 -6.88 7.59 14.08
C ALA A 144 -7.48 8.95 14.44
N ASP A 145 -8.02 9.12 15.65
CA ASP A 145 -8.49 10.42 16.15
C ASP A 145 -7.38 11.46 16.16
N ARG A 146 -6.12 11.07 16.42
CA ARG A 146 -4.98 11.99 16.28
C ARG A 146 -4.69 12.29 14.81
N LEU A 147 -4.70 11.28 13.95
CA LEU A 147 -4.38 11.46 12.52
C LEU A 147 -5.46 12.23 11.77
N MET A 148 -6.71 12.24 12.25
CA MET A 148 -7.78 13.07 11.69
C MET A 148 -7.40 14.55 11.61
N LEU A 149 -6.47 15.02 12.46
CA LEU A 149 -5.93 16.39 12.40
C LEU A 149 -5.29 16.73 11.05
N ALA A 150 -4.69 15.76 10.35
CA ALA A 150 -4.15 15.97 9.00
C ALA A 150 -5.21 16.42 8.01
N PHE A 151 -6.43 15.91 8.16
CA PHE A 151 -7.57 16.24 7.31
C PHE A 151 -8.27 17.50 7.80
N THR A 152 -8.54 17.62 9.10
CA THR A 152 -9.36 18.71 9.65
C THR A 152 -8.63 20.05 9.74
N GLN A 153 -7.29 20.04 9.82
CA GLN A 153 -6.48 21.26 9.78
C GLN A 153 -6.00 21.61 8.37
N SER A 154 -6.28 20.76 7.37
CA SER A 154 -6.02 21.09 5.98
C SER A 154 -7.11 22.02 5.44
N PRO A 155 -6.76 23.06 4.64
CA PRO A 155 -7.76 23.94 4.02
C PRO A 155 -8.47 23.28 2.82
N THR A 156 -8.01 22.11 2.36
CA THR A 156 -8.60 21.37 1.24
C THR A 156 -8.77 19.89 1.61
N PRO A 157 -9.41 19.06 0.77
CA PRO A 157 -9.49 17.62 1.01
C PRO A 157 -8.13 16.91 1.05
N VAL A 158 -7.06 17.52 0.53
CA VAL A 158 -5.71 16.93 0.55
C VAL A 158 -5.14 17.03 1.97
N PRO A 159 -4.89 15.92 2.69
CA PRO A 159 -4.38 15.99 4.05
C PRO A 159 -2.96 16.55 4.11
N LEU A 160 -2.66 17.22 5.23
CA LEU A 160 -1.31 17.61 5.60
C LEU A 160 -0.44 16.37 5.84
N SER A 161 0.85 16.44 5.52
CA SER A 161 1.73 15.26 5.53
C SER A 161 2.17 14.84 6.93
N ASP A 162 2.34 15.77 7.87
CA ASP A 162 2.89 15.48 9.20
C ASP A 162 1.87 15.76 10.31
N VAL A 163 1.74 14.83 11.27
CA VAL A 163 0.91 14.97 12.47
C VAL A 163 1.74 14.77 13.73
N TYR A 164 1.71 15.76 14.62
CA TYR A 164 2.33 15.70 15.93
C TYR A 164 1.36 15.10 16.94
N LEU A 165 1.47 13.78 17.14
CA LEU A 165 0.52 12.99 17.92
C LEU A 165 0.33 13.47 19.36
N ALA A 166 1.40 13.91 20.01
CA ALA A 166 1.35 14.38 21.40
C ALA A 166 0.84 15.82 21.49
N GLN A 167 1.31 16.70 20.60
CA GLN A 167 0.97 18.12 20.58
C GLN A 167 -0.36 18.42 19.90
N ARG A 168 -0.98 17.42 19.24
CA ARG A 168 -2.30 17.50 18.61
C ARG A 168 -2.40 18.61 17.56
N TYR A 169 -1.43 18.67 16.66
CA TYR A 169 -1.52 19.51 15.47
C TYR A 169 -0.94 18.80 14.24
N ALA A 170 -1.34 19.26 13.06
CA ALA A 170 -0.81 18.82 11.79
C ALA A 170 -0.14 19.98 11.06
N GLN A 171 0.84 19.66 10.21
CA GLN A 171 1.53 20.65 9.40
C GLN A 171 1.98 20.04 8.07
N ARG A 172 2.33 20.93 7.15
CA ARG A 172 3.04 20.56 5.93
C ARG A 172 4.38 19.93 6.26
N ALA A 173 4.94 19.19 5.30
CA ALA A 173 6.28 18.66 5.40
C ALA A 173 7.26 19.78 5.77
N MET A 174 8.25 19.44 6.60
CA MET A 174 9.27 20.39 7.07
C MET A 174 9.78 21.29 5.94
N GLY A 175 9.74 22.61 6.15
CA GLY A 175 10.07 23.61 5.13
C GLY A 175 8.90 24.07 4.24
N GLY A 176 7.66 23.70 4.56
CA GLY A 176 6.48 24.06 3.76
C GLY A 176 6.28 23.15 2.54
N GLY A 177 6.68 21.89 2.64
CA GLY A 177 6.65 20.94 1.54
C GLY A 177 5.25 20.44 1.16
N LEU A 178 5.17 19.87 -0.04
CA LEU A 178 3.98 19.29 -0.64
C LEU A 178 3.64 17.92 0.00
N SER A 179 2.38 17.52 -0.05
CA SER A 179 1.98 16.17 0.30
C SER A 179 2.26 15.22 -0.87
N SER A 180 2.67 13.98 -0.58
CA SER A 180 2.83 12.97 -1.63
C SER A 180 1.48 12.45 -2.12
N THR A 181 1.31 12.27 -3.43
CA THR A 181 0.04 11.78 -3.99
C THR A 181 -0.33 10.42 -3.41
N ALA A 182 0.60 9.45 -3.40
CA ALA A 182 0.39 8.15 -2.77
C ALA A 182 0.05 8.25 -1.28
N GLU A 183 0.77 9.05 -0.48
CA GLU A 183 0.51 9.20 0.96
C GLU A 183 -0.94 9.66 1.24
N CYS A 184 -1.44 10.64 0.48
CA CYS A 184 -2.81 11.14 0.64
C CYS A 184 -3.90 10.16 0.18
N THR A 185 -3.56 9.27 -0.76
CA THR A 185 -4.51 8.38 -1.45
C THR A 185 -4.34 6.90 -1.08
N THR A 186 -3.71 6.64 0.06
CA THR A 186 -3.45 5.27 0.57
C THR A 186 -3.88 5.14 2.03
N LEU A 187 -5.06 5.69 2.37
CA LEU A 187 -5.65 5.67 3.72
C LEU A 187 -7.10 5.14 3.72
N GLN A 188 -7.64 4.89 2.52
CA GLN A 188 -9.06 4.66 2.29
C GLN A 188 -9.52 3.33 2.86
N LEU A 189 -8.70 2.28 2.76
CA LEU A 189 -9.07 0.95 3.23
C LEU A 189 -9.20 0.89 4.75
N GLU A 190 -8.27 1.54 5.44
CA GLU A 190 -8.12 1.49 6.89
C GLU A 190 -9.12 2.40 7.58
N PHE A 191 -9.24 3.63 7.10
CA PHE A 191 -10.21 4.58 7.64
C PHE A 191 -11.64 4.11 7.39
N TRP A 192 -11.90 3.47 6.24
CA TRP A 192 -13.20 2.86 5.98
C TRP A 192 -13.48 1.68 6.92
N GLU A 193 -12.53 0.77 7.10
CA GLU A 193 -12.72 -0.36 8.00
C GLU A 193 -12.90 0.10 9.46
N LEU A 194 -12.15 1.13 9.89
CA LEU A 194 -12.32 1.72 11.21
C LEU A 194 -13.73 2.31 11.39
N SER A 195 -14.23 3.04 10.40
CA SER A 195 -15.63 3.49 10.39
C SER A 195 -16.62 2.32 10.49
N ARG A 196 -16.37 1.21 9.79
CA ARG A 196 -17.22 0.02 9.83
C ARG A 196 -17.21 -0.67 11.20
N LEU A 197 -16.07 -0.70 11.88
CA LEU A 197 -15.92 -1.34 13.19
C LEU A 197 -16.50 -0.50 14.33
N THR A 198 -16.32 0.81 14.27
CA THR A 198 -16.73 1.76 15.32
C THR A 198 -18.17 2.26 15.14
N GLY A 199 -18.67 2.28 13.90
CA GLY A 199 -19.90 2.99 13.55
C GLY A 199 -19.69 4.49 13.30
N GLU A 200 -18.48 5.03 13.53
CA GLU A 200 -18.18 6.44 13.31
C GLU A 200 -17.76 6.71 11.87
N ARG A 201 -18.63 7.38 11.10
CA ARG A 201 -18.39 7.63 9.67
C ARG A 201 -17.27 8.62 9.35
N LYS A 202 -16.78 9.39 10.34
CA LYS A 202 -15.82 10.48 10.13
C LYS A 202 -14.53 10.03 9.44
N TYR A 203 -14.01 8.85 9.79
CA TYR A 203 -12.77 8.31 9.23
C TYR A 203 -12.91 8.01 7.73
N GLY A 204 -13.80 7.08 7.37
CA GLY A 204 -14.01 6.69 5.98
C GLY A 204 -14.47 7.86 5.10
N THR A 205 -15.26 8.78 5.66
CA THR A 205 -15.68 10.00 4.94
C THR A 205 -14.49 10.87 4.59
N ALA A 206 -13.61 11.17 5.54
CA ALA A 206 -12.43 12.01 5.29
C ALA A 206 -11.50 11.37 4.25
N ALA A 207 -11.20 10.08 4.38
CA ALA A 207 -10.30 9.39 3.45
C ALA A 207 -10.89 9.27 2.03
N MET A 208 -12.18 8.97 1.89
CA MET A 208 -12.83 8.88 0.57
C MET A 208 -13.07 10.25 -0.08
N HIS A 209 -13.20 11.31 0.71
CA HIS A 209 -13.26 12.68 0.17
C HIS A 209 -11.99 13.04 -0.61
N VAL A 210 -10.82 12.51 -0.22
CA VAL A 210 -9.58 12.70 -1.00
C VAL A 210 -9.69 12.08 -2.39
N MET A 211 -10.17 10.83 -2.51
CA MET A 211 -10.33 10.15 -3.81
C MET A 211 -11.35 10.86 -4.70
N GLU A 212 -12.44 11.35 -4.11
CA GLU A 212 -13.46 12.12 -4.79
C GLU A 212 -12.91 13.47 -5.27
N HIS A 213 -12.10 14.14 -4.46
CA HIS A 213 -11.41 15.37 -4.87
C HIS A 213 -10.45 15.09 -6.03
N VAL A 214 -9.62 14.05 -5.92
CA VAL A 214 -8.70 13.63 -6.99
C VAL A 214 -9.45 13.32 -8.28
N ARG A 215 -10.64 12.70 -8.21
CA ARG A 215 -11.53 12.45 -9.36
C ARG A 215 -11.91 13.72 -10.11
N GLY A 216 -12.04 14.85 -9.42
CA GLY A 216 -12.33 16.16 -10.00
C GLY A 216 -11.13 16.88 -10.64
N LEU A 217 -9.91 16.41 -10.40
CA LEU A 217 -8.69 17.04 -10.91
C LEU A 217 -8.36 16.63 -12.35
N GLN A 218 -7.49 17.41 -13.00
CA GLN A 218 -6.91 17.02 -14.29
C GLN A 218 -5.94 15.84 -14.11
N ARG A 219 -6.23 14.73 -14.78
CA ARG A 219 -5.39 13.52 -14.81
C ARG A 219 -5.26 13.07 -16.26
N PRO A 220 -4.35 13.65 -17.06
CA PRO A 220 -4.22 13.32 -18.47
C PRO A 220 -4.00 11.81 -18.65
N ASP A 221 -4.92 11.15 -19.36
CA ASP A 221 -4.98 9.69 -19.51
C ASP A 221 -4.87 8.93 -18.16
N GLY A 222 -5.43 9.48 -17.07
CA GLY A 222 -5.44 8.87 -15.74
C GLY A 222 -4.12 8.88 -14.97
N LEU A 223 -3.05 9.42 -15.55
CA LEU A 223 -1.73 9.52 -14.89
C LEU A 223 -1.64 10.77 -14.01
N VAL A 224 -1.03 10.62 -12.83
CA VAL A 224 -0.96 11.69 -11.82
C VAL A 224 0.49 12.05 -11.48
N PRO A 225 0.81 13.34 -11.26
CA PRO A 225 2.06 13.75 -10.63
C PRO A 225 2.19 13.18 -9.22
N ILE A 226 3.43 12.99 -8.76
CA ILE A 226 3.73 12.40 -7.44
C ILE A 226 3.53 13.32 -6.23
N TYR A 227 3.16 14.59 -6.44
CA TYR A 227 2.89 15.55 -5.37
C TYR A 227 1.56 16.27 -5.54
N MET A 228 0.98 16.65 -4.39
CA MET A 228 -0.20 17.49 -4.27
C MET A 228 0.07 18.62 -3.28
N ASP A 229 -0.49 19.79 -3.57
CA ASP A 229 -0.42 20.95 -2.71
C ASP A 229 -1.66 20.98 -1.81
N ALA A 230 -1.46 20.96 -0.49
CA ALA A 230 -2.56 20.89 0.48
C ALA A 230 -3.37 22.20 0.58
N ASP A 231 -2.81 23.34 0.14
CA ASP A 231 -3.46 24.65 0.24
C ASP A 231 -4.42 24.91 -0.92
N SER A 232 -4.02 24.48 -2.11
CA SER A 232 -4.79 24.61 -3.35
C SER A 232 -5.59 23.35 -3.70
N GLY A 233 -5.21 22.22 -3.11
CA GLY A 233 -5.75 20.89 -3.42
C GLY A 233 -5.32 20.37 -4.80
N GLN A 234 -4.43 21.07 -5.52
CA GLN A 234 -4.05 20.70 -6.88
C GLN A 234 -2.85 19.75 -6.90
N PHE A 235 -2.67 19.02 -8.00
CA PHE A 235 -1.39 18.38 -8.28
C PHE A 235 -0.30 19.43 -8.45
N SER A 236 0.93 19.08 -8.07
CA SER A 236 2.09 19.95 -8.16
C SER A 236 3.26 19.23 -8.83
N GLY A 237 3.89 19.92 -9.79
CA GLY A 237 4.94 19.36 -10.63
C GLY A 237 4.42 18.42 -11.72
N GLU A 238 5.35 17.84 -12.47
CA GLU A 238 5.06 17.04 -13.67
C GLU A 238 5.61 15.61 -13.59
N ASN A 239 6.31 15.26 -12.52
CA ASN A 239 6.95 13.94 -12.39
C ASN A 239 5.90 12.86 -12.20
N ILE A 240 5.79 11.97 -13.20
CA ILE A 240 4.88 10.82 -13.22
C ILE A 240 5.71 9.54 -13.14
N ARG A 241 5.44 8.75 -12.11
CA ARG A 241 6.00 7.40 -11.95
C ARG A 241 5.06 6.52 -11.14
N LEU A 242 5.19 5.21 -11.34
CA LEU A 242 4.52 4.19 -10.55
C LEU A 242 5.41 3.64 -9.42
N GLY A 243 6.58 4.24 -9.20
CA GLY A 243 7.42 3.98 -8.04
C GLY A 243 7.01 4.85 -6.85
N SER A 244 7.95 5.09 -5.94
CA SER A 244 7.70 5.82 -4.69
C SER A 244 6.95 7.12 -4.92
N ARG A 245 5.95 7.40 -4.10
CA ARG A 245 5.09 8.62 -4.11
C ARG A 245 3.93 8.59 -5.12
N GLY A 246 3.88 7.61 -6.01
CA GLY A 246 2.81 7.45 -7.01
C GLY A 246 2.19 6.05 -7.07
N ASP A 247 2.98 5.00 -6.81
CA ASP A 247 2.56 3.59 -6.68
C ASP A 247 1.16 3.35 -6.08
N SER A 248 1.01 3.52 -4.78
CA SER A 248 -0.14 2.99 -4.03
C SER A 248 -1.44 3.78 -4.24
N TYR A 249 -1.36 4.96 -4.88
CA TYR A 249 -2.54 5.62 -5.44
C TYR A 249 -3.28 4.68 -6.40
N TYR A 250 -2.56 4.12 -7.38
CA TYR A 250 -3.15 3.24 -8.38
C TYR A 250 -3.63 1.92 -7.75
N GLU A 251 -2.89 1.43 -6.76
CA GLU A 251 -3.25 0.24 -5.99
C GLU A 251 -4.59 0.41 -5.25
N TYR A 252 -4.77 1.54 -4.57
CA TYR A 252 -5.96 1.78 -3.73
C TYR A 252 -7.21 2.07 -4.54
N LEU A 253 -7.10 2.50 -5.81
CA LEU A 253 -8.28 2.59 -6.69
C LEU A 253 -9.00 1.24 -6.81
N ILE A 254 -8.27 0.16 -7.11
CA ILE A 254 -8.89 -1.17 -7.23
C ILE A 254 -9.17 -1.80 -5.87
N LYS A 255 -8.27 -1.65 -4.89
CA LYS A 255 -8.45 -2.26 -3.57
C LYS A 255 -9.63 -1.64 -2.82
N ALA A 256 -9.81 -0.32 -2.85
CA ALA A 256 -10.94 0.34 -2.20
C ALA A 256 -12.27 0.02 -2.89
N PHE A 257 -12.29 -0.07 -4.23
CA PHE A 257 -13.46 -0.59 -4.94
C PHE A 257 -13.85 -1.99 -4.43
N LEU A 258 -12.89 -2.93 -4.39
CA LEU A 258 -13.17 -4.30 -3.97
C LEU A 258 -13.71 -4.37 -2.54
N GLN A 259 -13.17 -3.56 -1.62
CA GLN A 259 -13.63 -3.51 -0.23
C GLN A 259 -15.05 -2.95 -0.09
N GLN A 260 -15.40 -1.93 -0.88
CA GLN A 260 -16.56 -1.07 -0.62
C GLN A 260 -17.75 -1.29 -1.56
N ARG A 261 -17.57 -1.93 -2.73
CA ARG A 261 -18.59 -2.08 -3.80
C ARG A 261 -19.95 -2.61 -3.37
N ASP A 262 -19.99 -3.47 -2.36
CA ASP A 262 -21.22 -4.07 -1.86
C ASP A 262 -21.85 -3.28 -0.71
N HIS A 263 -21.32 -2.12 -0.30
CA HIS A 263 -21.90 -1.34 0.79
C HIS A 263 -22.74 -0.16 0.28
N PRO A 264 -24.08 -0.24 0.29
CA PRO A 264 -24.96 0.82 -0.21
C PRO A 264 -24.93 2.10 0.64
N GLU A 265 -24.36 2.04 1.84
CA GLU A 265 -24.17 3.17 2.75
C GLU A 265 -22.78 3.80 2.67
N ALA A 266 -21.89 3.32 1.80
CA ALA A 266 -20.65 4.03 1.52
C ALA A 266 -21.00 5.34 0.77
N LEU A 267 -21.20 6.38 1.58
CA LEU A 267 -21.46 7.78 1.27
C LEU A 267 -22.68 8.07 0.37
N HIS A 268 -23.87 8.08 0.98
CA HIS A 268 -25.01 8.86 0.49
C HIS A 268 -24.85 10.38 0.72
N VAL A 269 -23.61 10.91 0.69
CA VAL A 269 -23.30 12.32 1.05
C VAL A 269 -22.81 13.15 -0.15
N VAL A 270 -22.39 12.57 -1.28
CA VAL A 270 -21.74 13.37 -2.34
C VAL A 270 -22.67 13.81 -3.48
N THR A 271 -23.89 13.25 -3.60
CA THR A 271 -24.85 13.75 -4.61
C THR A 271 -25.62 14.99 -4.15
N ALA A 272 -25.50 15.38 -2.88
CA ALA A 272 -26.03 16.63 -2.37
C ALA A 272 -24.86 17.59 -2.10
N SER A 273 -24.69 18.55 -3.01
CA SER A 273 -23.97 19.80 -2.81
C SER A 273 -22.53 19.88 -3.33
N VAL A 274 -22.45 20.15 -4.64
CA VAL A 274 -21.43 21.03 -5.24
C VAL A 274 -21.56 22.48 -4.73
N THR A 275 -22.43 22.76 -3.75
CA THR A 275 -22.75 24.11 -3.25
C THR A 275 -22.40 24.36 -1.78
N THR A 276 -21.84 23.42 -1.00
CA THR A 276 -21.57 23.64 0.43
C THR A 276 -20.20 23.11 0.86
N SER A 277 -19.14 23.63 0.26
CA SER A 277 -17.76 23.30 0.64
C SER A 277 -17.33 23.78 2.04
N ASN A 278 -18.19 24.49 2.79
CA ASN A 278 -17.87 24.96 4.15
C ASN A 278 -18.73 24.32 5.27
N ALA A 279 -19.88 23.72 4.94
CA ALA A 279 -20.83 23.25 5.98
C ALA A 279 -20.51 21.85 6.52
N ALA A 280 -19.95 20.96 5.68
CA ALA A 280 -19.61 19.60 6.10
C ALA A 280 -18.39 19.58 7.06
N VAL A 281 -17.43 20.48 6.85
CA VAL A 281 -16.29 20.67 7.76
C VAL A 281 -16.75 21.32 9.07
N ALA A 282 -17.68 22.29 9.01
CA ALA A 282 -18.28 22.88 10.21
C ALA A 282 -19.13 21.89 11.03
N ALA A 283 -19.81 20.95 10.38
CA ALA A 283 -20.57 19.89 11.07
C ALA A 283 -19.66 18.87 11.79
N ILE A 284 -18.42 18.69 11.32
CA ILE A 284 -17.39 17.90 12.02
C ILE A 284 -16.92 18.65 13.27
N ASP A 285 -16.80 19.98 13.22
CA ASP A 285 -16.42 20.83 14.34
C ASP A 285 -17.48 20.85 15.46
N GLU A 286 -18.78 20.79 15.09
CA GLU A 286 -19.89 20.70 16.05
C GLU A 286 -19.99 19.31 16.73
N GLN A 287 -19.66 18.23 16.01
CA GLN A 287 -19.65 16.88 16.59
C GLN A 287 -18.46 16.61 17.52
N LEU A 288 -17.32 17.29 17.32
CA LEU A 288 -16.14 17.16 18.18
C LEU A 288 -16.24 17.99 19.47
N ASN A 289 -17.02 19.07 19.49
CA ASN A 289 -17.23 19.90 20.69
C ASN A 289 -18.31 19.36 21.66
N HIS A 290 -19.05 18.31 21.28
CA HIS A 290 -20.11 17.76 22.14
C HIS A 290 -19.68 16.66 23.13
N THR A 291 -18.39 16.30 23.18
CA THR A 291 -17.86 15.35 24.19
C THR A 291 -17.41 15.97 25.50
N ASP A 292 -17.39 17.31 25.65
CA ASP A 292 -16.90 17.98 26.87
C ASP A 292 -17.95 18.73 27.70
N ALA A 293 -19.25 18.56 27.41
CA ALA A 293 -20.32 19.26 28.14
C ALA A 293 -21.46 18.35 28.60
N ALA A 294 -21.13 17.26 29.33
CA ALA A 294 -22.10 16.54 30.14
C ALA A 294 -21.90 16.88 31.62
N GLY A 295 -22.26 18.11 31.99
CA GLY A 295 -22.30 18.57 33.37
C GLY A 295 -23.09 19.87 33.49
N ALA A 296 -24.23 19.81 34.17
CA ALA A 296 -25.13 20.91 34.55
C ALA A 296 -26.23 21.35 33.55
N GLY A 297 -27.34 20.61 33.59
CA GLY A 297 -28.70 21.07 33.92
C GLY A 297 -29.27 22.39 33.38
N GLY A 298 -30.49 22.30 32.84
CA GLY A 298 -31.59 23.21 33.25
C GLY A 298 -32.35 23.97 32.16
N ALA A 299 -33.45 23.36 31.70
CA ALA A 299 -34.81 23.92 31.50
C ALA A 299 -35.11 25.10 30.54
N ALA A 300 -36.21 24.87 29.78
CA ALA A 300 -37.18 25.82 29.21
C ALA A 300 -36.76 26.56 27.91
N ALA A 301 -37.61 26.87 26.92
CA ALA A 301 -39.06 26.85 26.77
C ALA A 301 -39.45 26.76 25.28
N ALA A 302 -40.71 26.41 25.03
CA ALA A 302 -41.37 26.39 23.71
C ALA A 302 -42.02 27.74 23.34
N ALA A 303 -42.00 28.08 22.05
CA ALA A 303 -42.95 28.92 21.28
C ALA A 303 -42.41 28.98 19.83
N GLY A 304 -43.14 28.91 18.72
CA GLY A 304 -44.56 29.08 18.43
C GLY A 304 -44.70 30.05 17.25
N ALA A 305 -45.37 29.61 16.16
CA ALA A 305 -45.94 30.43 15.06
C ALA A 305 -44.96 31.15 14.10
N ALA A 306 -45.23 31.46 12.83
CA ALA A 306 -46.36 31.27 11.93
C ALA A 306 -45.87 31.47 10.47
N ALA A 307 -46.73 31.08 9.53
CA ALA A 307 -46.61 31.19 8.09
C ALA A 307 -46.55 32.63 7.56
N ASP A 308 -45.99 32.78 6.35
CA ASP A 308 -46.57 33.64 5.32
C ASP A 308 -46.16 33.18 3.92
N GLY A 309 -47.10 33.28 2.98
CA GLY A 309 -46.96 32.87 1.60
C GLY A 309 -47.24 34.00 0.61
N ALA A 310 -46.65 33.88 -0.57
CA ALA A 310 -47.04 34.50 -1.86
C ALA A 310 -46.33 33.63 -2.93
N GLY A 311 -46.98 33.01 -3.93
CA GLY A 311 -47.83 33.57 -4.98
C GLY A 311 -46.94 34.34 -5.99
N SER A 312 -46.83 34.07 -7.29
CA SER A 312 -47.64 33.30 -8.25
C SER A 312 -46.94 33.24 -9.63
N GLU A 313 -47.53 32.47 -10.57
CA GLU A 313 -47.41 32.50 -12.05
C GLU A 313 -46.28 31.67 -12.73
N SER A 314 -46.50 30.89 -13.80
CA SER A 314 -47.67 30.59 -14.65
C SER A 314 -47.35 29.44 -15.65
N GLY A 315 -48.38 28.68 -16.08
CA GLY A 315 -48.49 27.91 -17.35
C GLY A 315 -47.67 26.62 -17.48
N GLY A 316 -48.16 25.44 -17.87
CA GLY A 316 -49.39 25.03 -18.56
C GLY A 316 -49.02 24.07 -19.72
N GLY A 317 -49.49 22.82 -19.71
CA GLY A 317 -49.47 21.94 -20.90
C GLY A 317 -49.11 20.46 -20.65
N GLU A 318 -50.13 19.60 -20.68
CA GLU A 318 -50.09 18.14 -20.55
C GLU A 318 -49.54 17.40 -21.79
N GLY A 319 -49.10 16.15 -21.60
CA GLY A 319 -48.92 15.16 -22.66
C GLY A 319 -48.26 13.87 -22.17
N GLY A 320 -49.05 12.88 -21.79
CA GLY A 320 -48.60 11.63 -21.15
C GLY A 320 -47.97 10.57 -22.04
N GLY A 321 -47.38 9.56 -21.40
CA GLY A 321 -46.90 8.32 -22.00
C GLY A 321 -46.13 7.49 -20.98
N GLY A 322 -46.75 6.38 -20.52
CA GLY A 322 -46.25 5.56 -19.42
C GLY A 322 -45.04 4.69 -19.72
N GLY A 323 -44.53 4.04 -18.68
CA GLY A 323 -43.54 2.98 -18.82
C GLY A 323 -42.75 2.71 -17.55
N ALA A 324 -43.26 1.79 -16.73
CA ALA A 324 -42.54 0.91 -15.81
C ALA A 324 -41.38 1.48 -14.99
N GLY A 325 -41.63 1.66 -13.68
CA GLY A 325 -40.59 1.80 -12.69
C GLY A 325 -39.70 0.56 -12.65
N GLU A 326 -38.39 0.79 -12.78
CA GLU A 326 -37.35 -0.17 -12.49
C GLU A 326 -36.46 0.44 -11.41
N SER A 327 -36.94 0.47 -10.17
CA SER A 327 -36.14 0.82 -8.99
C SER A 327 -35.27 -0.38 -8.60
N GLY A 328 -34.32 -0.73 -9.47
CA GLY A 328 -33.22 -1.63 -9.16
C GLY A 328 -32.00 -0.78 -8.83
N GLY A 329 -31.78 -0.47 -7.55
CA GLY A 329 -30.53 0.17 -7.11
C GLY A 329 -29.35 -0.67 -7.60
N LYS A 330 -28.57 -0.13 -8.55
CA LYS A 330 -27.41 -0.81 -9.12
C LYS A 330 -26.39 -1.05 -8.00
N ARG A 331 -26.07 -2.32 -7.74
CA ARG A 331 -24.92 -2.73 -6.91
C ARG A 331 -23.66 -2.01 -7.43
N GLY A 332 -22.89 -1.36 -6.56
CA GLY A 332 -21.60 -0.71 -6.91
C GLY A 332 -21.61 0.79 -7.20
N ALA A 333 -22.77 1.41 -7.52
CA ALA A 333 -22.82 2.74 -8.15
C ALA A 333 -22.10 3.91 -7.43
N HIS A 334 -21.81 3.78 -6.13
CA HIS A 334 -21.17 4.83 -5.32
C HIS A 334 -19.62 4.83 -5.40
N VAL A 335 -18.97 3.69 -5.71
CA VAL A 335 -17.50 3.57 -5.85
C VAL A 335 -17.06 3.10 -7.25
N ASP A 336 -17.98 2.88 -8.18
CA ASP A 336 -17.65 2.49 -9.57
C ASP A 336 -16.67 3.46 -10.26
N TYR A 337 -16.63 4.72 -9.82
CA TYR A 337 -15.68 5.71 -10.34
C TYR A 337 -14.22 5.32 -10.08
N LEU A 338 -13.92 4.58 -9.00
CA LEU A 338 -12.56 4.13 -8.70
C LEU A 338 -12.06 3.13 -9.74
N VAL A 339 -12.96 2.24 -10.21
CA VAL A 339 -12.66 1.31 -11.31
C VAL A 339 -12.46 2.08 -12.61
N ALA A 340 -13.30 3.07 -12.89
CA ALA A 340 -13.14 3.90 -14.08
C ALA A 340 -11.80 4.66 -14.07
N MET A 341 -11.40 5.21 -12.92
CA MET A 341 -10.09 5.86 -12.75
C MET A 341 -8.93 4.87 -12.89
N PHE A 342 -9.06 3.65 -12.36
CA PHE A 342 -8.04 2.61 -12.54
C PHE A 342 -7.90 2.20 -14.01
N ASP A 343 -9.03 1.98 -14.70
CA ASP A 343 -9.05 1.60 -16.10
C ASP A 343 -8.48 2.71 -17.00
N GLU A 344 -8.80 3.97 -16.71
CA GLU A 344 -8.21 5.16 -17.35
C GLU A 344 -6.69 5.18 -17.13
N ALA A 345 -6.25 5.05 -15.88
CA ALA A 345 -4.83 5.05 -15.52
C ALA A 345 -4.05 3.91 -16.19
N VAL A 346 -4.59 2.69 -16.25
CA VAL A 346 -3.93 1.58 -16.96
C VAL A 346 -3.90 1.82 -18.48
N GLY A 347 -4.92 2.48 -19.03
CA GLY A 347 -4.86 3.01 -20.40
C GLY A 347 -3.67 3.94 -20.60
N GLY A 348 -3.48 4.91 -19.70
CA GLY A 348 -2.34 5.82 -19.69
C GLY A 348 -1.00 5.13 -19.49
N ILE A 349 -0.91 4.17 -18.55
CA ILE A 349 0.30 3.38 -18.29
C ILE A 349 0.72 2.64 -19.56
N ASN A 350 -0.21 1.94 -20.22
CA ASN A 350 0.06 1.25 -21.49
C ASN A 350 0.52 2.18 -22.60
N LYS A 351 -0.08 3.37 -22.68
CA LYS A 351 0.21 4.33 -23.74
C LYS A 351 1.54 5.05 -23.54
N TRP A 352 1.90 5.37 -22.30
CA TRP A 352 2.97 6.33 -22.02
C TRP A 352 4.17 5.78 -21.26
N LEU A 353 3.99 4.70 -20.49
CA LEU A 353 4.98 4.20 -19.53
C LEU A 353 5.44 2.76 -19.81
N VAL A 354 4.62 1.94 -20.47
CA VAL A 354 5.04 0.59 -20.87
C VAL A 354 6.11 0.68 -21.97
N ALA A 355 7.25 0.03 -21.73
CA ALA A 355 8.35 -0.07 -22.68
C ALA A 355 8.93 -1.49 -22.70
N ARG A 356 9.80 -1.76 -23.67
CA ARG A 356 10.49 -3.04 -23.83
C ARG A 356 12.00 -2.84 -23.83
N SER A 357 12.69 -3.64 -23.03
CA SER A 357 14.15 -3.63 -22.96
C SER A 357 14.80 -4.23 -24.20
N GLN A 358 16.11 -4.03 -24.32
CA GLN A 358 16.95 -4.63 -25.34
C GLN A 358 18.05 -5.48 -24.69
N PRO A 359 18.44 -6.62 -25.32
CA PRO A 359 18.00 -7.09 -26.63
C PRO A 359 16.80 -8.06 -26.59
N LYS A 360 16.27 -8.42 -25.42
CA LYS A 360 15.30 -9.52 -25.29
C LYS A 360 13.85 -9.09 -25.12
N GLY A 361 13.57 -7.81 -24.97
CA GLY A 361 12.20 -7.31 -24.98
C GLY A 361 11.42 -7.55 -23.69
N LEU A 362 12.07 -7.48 -22.50
CA LEU A 362 11.33 -7.50 -21.24
C LEU A 362 10.40 -6.29 -21.15
N THR A 363 9.14 -6.54 -20.81
CA THR A 363 8.16 -5.46 -20.63
C THR A 363 8.30 -4.89 -19.23
N TYR A 364 8.58 -3.59 -19.14
CA TYR A 364 8.75 -2.89 -17.88
C TYR A 364 7.97 -1.57 -17.88
N ILE A 365 7.82 -0.97 -16.69
CA ILE A 365 7.13 0.31 -16.51
C ILE A 365 8.17 1.40 -16.25
N ALA A 366 8.30 2.31 -17.20
CA ALA A 366 9.22 3.45 -17.14
C ALA A 366 8.60 4.65 -16.38
N GLU A 367 9.39 5.72 -16.25
CA GLU A 367 8.98 6.99 -15.62
C GLU A 367 8.94 8.12 -16.66
N ARG A 368 8.17 9.17 -16.36
CA ARG A 368 8.14 10.44 -17.10
C ARG A 368 8.42 11.59 -16.12
N PRO A 369 9.71 11.94 -15.88
CA PRO A 369 10.07 12.93 -14.87
C PRO A 369 9.58 14.36 -15.17
N SER A 370 9.29 14.64 -16.44
CA SER A 370 8.93 15.98 -16.95
C SER A 370 7.61 15.96 -17.71
N GLY A 371 6.60 15.30 -17.16
CA GLY A 371 5.24 15.26 -17.70
C GLY A 371 5.01 14.19 -18.76
N ILE A 372 3.73 13.97 -19.09
CA ILE A 372 3.27 12.88 -19.97
C ILE A 372 3.87 12.92 -21.39
N HIS A 373 4.25 14.11 -21.87
CA HIS A 373 4.92 14.32 -23.15
C HIS A 373 6.45 14.53 -23.03
N GLY A 374 7.00 14.53 -21.81
CA GLY A 374 8.44 14.63 -21.55
C GLY A 374 9.19 13.35 -21.90
N GLU A 375 10.48 13.27 -21.60
CA GLU A 375 11.29 12.08 -21.92
C GLU A 375 10.82 10.83 -21.15
N LEU A 376 10.80 9.68 -21.83
CA LEU A 376 10.58 8.37 -21.20
C LEU A 376 11.90 7.88 -20.60
N HIS A 377 11.95 7.79 -19.28
CA HIS A 377 13.15 7.41 -18.57
C HIS A 377 13.07 5.93 -18.15
N PRO A 378 14.04 5.06 -18.53
CA PRO A 378 13.91 3.61 -18.43
C PRO A 378 14.16 3.05 -17.01
N LYS A 379 13.97 3.88 -15.99
CA LYS A 379 14.09 3.54 -14.58
C LYS A 379 12.79 2.90 -14.08
N MET A 380 12.92 1.90 -13.22
CA MET A 380 11.81 1.26 -12.52
C MET A 380 12.25 0.95 -11.09
N ASP A 381 11.55 1.51 -10.12
CA ASP A 381 11.72 1.13 -8.72
C ASP A 381 11.23 -0.31 -8.51
N HIS A 382 11.84 -1.08 -7.60
CA HIS A 382 11.31 -2.39 -7.20
C HIS A 382 9.86 -2.28 -6.70
N LEU A 383 9.50 -1.14 -6.13
CA LEU A 383 8.15 -0.80 -5.71
C LEU A 383 7.11 -1.09 -6.81
N VAL A 384 7.41 -0.78 -8.08
CA VAL A 384 6.48 -0.96 -9.20
C VAL A 384 6.03 -2.42 -9.39
N CYS A 385 6.78 -3.38 -8.82
CA CYS A 385 6.40 -4.79 -8.83
C CYS A 385 5.12 -5.12 -8.06
N PHE A 386 4.46 -4.17 -7.40
CA PHE A 386 3.09 -4.32 -6.88
C PHE A 386 2.05 -4.45 -8.01
N LEU A 387 2.31 -3.80 -9.16
CA LEU A 387 1.33 -3.57 -10.23
C LEU A 387 0.70 -4.86 -10.79
N PRO A 388 1.46 -5.96 -11.05
CA PRO A 388 0.87 -7.19 -11.53
C PRO A 388 -0.25 -7.73 -10.65
N GLY A 389 -0.12 -7.60 -9.31
CA GLY A 389 -1.16 -7.99 -8.36
C GLY A 389 -2.43 -7.18 -8.53
N SER A 390 -2.30 -5.85 -8.61
CA SER A 390 -3.42 -4.93 -8.84
C SER A 390 -4.13 -5.17 -10.18
N LEU A 391 -3.36 -5.43 -11.26
CA LEU A 391 -3.92 -5.78 -12.57
C LEU A 391 -4.69 -7.10 -12.53
N ALA A 392 -4.15 -8.12 -11.87
CA ALA A 392 -4.82 -9.41 -11.72
C ALA A 392 -6.10 -9.30 -10.88
N LEU A 393 -6.08 -8.51 -9.80
CA LEU A 393 -7.25 -8.19 -8.99
C LEU A 393 -8.32 -7.47 -9.81
N ARG A 394 -7.96 -6.46 -10.61
CA ARG A 394 -8.92 -5.76 -11.47
C ARG A 394 -9.56 -6.69 -12.51
N ALA A 395 -8.78 -7.62 -13.06
CA ALA A 395 -9.25 -8.53 -14.10
C ALA A 395 -10.18 -9.64 -13.59
N THR A 396 -10.03 -10.04 -12.33
CA THR A 396 -10.64 -11.28 -11.80
C THR A 396 -11.43 -11.10 -10.51
N GLU A 397 -11.31 -9.95 -9.86
CA GLU A 397 -11.90 -9.64 -8.55
C GLU A 397 -11.52 -10.65 -7.46
N GLY A 398 -10.30 -11.20 -7.56
CA GLY A 398 -9.76 -12.18 -6.61
C GLY A 398 -10.15 -13.63 -6.90
N LEU A 399 -10.84 -13.90 -8.01
CA LEU A 399 -11.15 -15.26 -8.48
C LEU A 399 -10.00 -15.85 -9.31
N THR A 400 -10.00 -17.16 -9.48
CA THR A 400 -9.16 -17.79 -10.52
C THR A 400 -9.61 -17.34 -11.92
N GLU A 401 -8.71 -17.37 -12.92
CA GLU A 401 -9.07 -17.05 -14.31
C GLU A 401 -10.24 -17.89 -14.83
N ALA A 402 -10.24 -19.19 -14.49
CA ALA A 402 -11.29 -20.12 -14.90
C ALA A 402 -12.65 -19.75 -14.27
N GLU A 403 -12.68 -19.41 -12.98
CA GLU A 403 -13.90 -18.99 -12.31
C GLU A 403 -14.38 -17.62 -12.78
N ALA A 404 -13.46 -16.66 -12.96
CA ALA A 404 -13.77 -15.34 -13.46
C ALA A 404 -14.37 -15.41 -14.88
N ALA A 405 -13.82 -16.27 -15.74
CA ALA A 405 -14.37 -16.53 -17.07
C ALA A 405 -15.76 -17.18 -16.99
N ALA A 406 -15.92 -18.23 -16.17
CA ALA A 406 -17.20 -18.93 -16.01
C ALA A 406 -18.32 -18.03 -15.45
N ARG A 407 -17.97 -17.03 -14.63
CA ARG A 407 -18.90 -16.05 -14.06
C ARG A 407 -19.11 -14.80 -14.92
N GLY A 408 -18.42 -14.69 -16.06
CA GLY A 408 -18.49 -13.51 -16.94
C GLY A 408 -17.80 -12.26 -16.37
N VAL A 409 -17.00 -12.40 -15.32
CA VAL A 409 -16.20 -11.31 -14.73
C VAL A 409 -15.00 -11.01 -15.62
N LEU A 410 -14.37 -12.04 -16.22
CA LEU A 410 -13.18 -11.88 -17.06
C LEU A 410 -13.54 -11.36 -18.47
N THR A 411 -13.50 -10.04 -18.62
CA THR A 411 -13.74 -9.35 -19.90
C THR A 411 -12.53 -9.42 -20.85
N GLN A 412 -12.68 -8.91 -22.07
CA GLN A 412 -11.54 -8.79 -23.01
C GLN A 412 -10.46 -7.83 -22.49
N GLN A 413 -10.89 -6.73 -21.85
CA GLN A 413 -9.98 -5.82 -21.16
C GLN A 413 -9.28 -6.54 -20.00
N GLY A 414 -10.01 -7.32 -19.19
CA GLY A 414 -9.43 -8.14 -18.12
C GLY A 414 -8.36 -9.11 -18.62
N ARG A 415 -8.55 -9.73 -19.79
CA ARG A 415 -7.51 -10.58 -20.42
C ARG A 415 -6.26 -9.79 -20.80
N ALA A 416 -6.41 -8.58 -21.35
CA ALA A 416 -5.28 -7.70 -21.66
C ALA A 416 -4.53 -7.24 -20.38
N LEU A 417 -5.26 -6.96 -19.29
CA LEU A 417 -4.66 -6.67 -17.98
C LEU A 417 -3.84 -7.84 -17.46
N LEU A 418 -4.35 -9.07 -17.57
CA LEU A 418 -3.59 -10.27 -17.17
C LEU A 418 -2.37 -10.52 -18.04
N GLU A 419 -2.43 -10.22 -19.34
CA GLU A 419 -1.27 -10.29 -20.22
C GLU A 419 -0.18 -9.29 -19.78
N LEU A 420 -0.55 -8.04 -19.54
CA LEU A 420 0.37 -7.05 -18.98
C LEU A 420 0.93 -7.48 -17.63
N ALA A 421 0.08 -8.02 -16.74
CA ALA A 421 0.50 -8.53 -15.43
C ALA A 421 1.55 -9.64 -15.55
N ARG A 422 1.35 -10.60 -16.48
CA ARG A 422 2.34 -11.66 -16.74
C ARG A 422 3.66 -11.10 -17.25
N ASN A 423 3.61 -10.15 -18.19
CA ASN A 423 4.80 -9.55 -18.79
C ASN A 423 5.60 -8.72 -17.79
N VAL A 424 4.93 -7.90 -16.95
CA VAL A 424 5.60 -7.10 -15.91
C VAL A 424 6.09 -8.00 -14.76
N SER A 425 5.36 -9.06 -14.41
CA SER A 425 5.85 -10.06 -13.44
C SER A 425 7.15 -10.70 -13.88
N GLU A 426 7.32 -10.94 -15.20
CA GLU A 426 8.57 -11.47 -15.74
C GLU A 426 9.73 -10.50 -15.50
N ALA A 427 9.57 -9.21 -15.81
CA ALA A 427 10.60 -8.21 -15.52
C ALA A 427 10.97 -8.16 -14.03
N CYS A 428 9.98 -8.21 -13.13
CA CYS A 428 10.20 -8.26 -11.68
C CYS A 428 10.96 -9.52 -11.23
N ILE A 429 10.65 -10.70 -11.77
CA ILE A 429 11.41 -11.92 -11.50
C ILE A 429 12.86 -11.75 -12.01
N GLN A 430 13.03 -11.23 -13.23
CA GLN A 430 14.35 -11.07 -13.82
C GLN A 430 15.23 -10.08 -13.04
N MET A 431 14.66 -9.07 -12.38
CA MET A 431 15.41 -8.20 -11.46
C MET A 431 16.10 -8.98 -10.32
N TYR A 432 15.57 -10.14 -9.92
CA TYR A 432 16.24 -11.06 -8.98
C TYR A 432 17.28 -11.93 -9.69
N GLU A 433 16.90 -12.58 -10.80
CA GLU A 433 17.74 -13.56 -11.51
C GLU A 433 19.08 -13.01 -12.00
N VAL A 434 19.09 -11.74 -12.41
CA VAL A 434 20.26 -11.11 -13.00
C VAL A 434 21.36 -10.78 -12.00
N THR A 435 21.06 -10.79 -10.70
CA THR A 435 22.00 -10.40 -9.64
C THR A 435 22.86 -11.57 -9.18
N ALA A 436 23.99 -11.28 -8.54
CA ALA A 436 24.87 -12.32 -7.98
C ALA A 436 24.27 -13.01 -6.76
N THR A 437 23.45 -12.29 -5.99
CA THR A 437 22.79 -12.80 -4.78
C THR A 437 21.46 -13.50 -5.06
N GLY A 438 20.85 -13.27 -6.22
CA GLY A 438 19.47 -13.69 -6.47
C GLY A 438 18.44 -12.82 -5.74
N LEU A 439 18.78 -11.57 -5.40
CA LEU A 439 17.92 -10.58 -4.74
C LEU A 439 17.89 -9.30 -5.58
N ALA A 440 16.71 -8.74 -5.83
CA ALA A 440 16.60 -7.50 -6.61
C ALA A 440 17.21 -6.28 -5.91
N PRO A 441 17.73 -5.31 -6.67
CA PRO A 441 18.12 -3.99 -6.16
C PRO A 441 16.88 -3.14 -5.84
N GLU A 442 17.10 -1.97 -5.24
CA GLU A 442 16.06 -0.96 -4.98
C GLU A 442 15.50 -0.38 -6.28
N ILE A 443 16.38 -0.10 -7.24
CA ILE A 443 16.04 0.50 -8.52
C ILE A 443 16.78 -0.27 -9.62
N ALA A 444 16.05 -0.60 -10.68
CA ALA A 444 16.58 -1.14 -11.92
C ALA A 444 16.39 -0.16 -13.08
N TYR A 445 17.28 -0.24 -14.04
CA TYR A 445 17.20 0.46 -15.32
C TYR A 445 17.10 -0.59 -16.41
N PHE A 446 16.33 -0.31 -17.44
CA PHE A 446 16.17 -1.23 -18.56
C PHE A 446 16.89 -0.70 -19.78
N ASN A 447 17.74 -1.53 -20.37
CA ASN A 447 18.53 -1.14 -21.54
C ASN A 447 17.59 -0.86 -22.73
N MET A 448 17.78 0.28 -23.38
CA MET A 448 17.01 0.68 -24.57
C MET A 448 17.87 0.69 -25.84
N ASP A 449 19.19 0.49 -25.72
CA ASP A 449 20.12 0.46 -26.85
C ASP A 449 20.44 -0.99 -27.23
N GLU A 450 19.99 -1.40 -28.42
CA GLU A 450 20.26 -2.71 -29.02
C GLU A 450 21.75 -3.01 -29.20
N ASN A 451 22.57 -1.97 -29.34
CA ASN A 451 24.01 -2.12 -29.55
C ASN A 451 24.78 -2.25 -28.23
N SER A 452 24.18 -1.87 -27.10
CA SER A 452 24.83 -1.96 -25.80
C SER A 452 25.16 -3.43 -25.48
N GLN A 453 26.44 -3.66 -25.18
CA GLN A 453 26.95 -4.95 -24.72
C GLN A 453 27.23 -4.94 -23.21
N GLU A 454 26.80 -3.89 -22.51
CA GLU A 454 27.18 -3.65 -21.13
C GLU A 454 26.34 -4.50 -20.16
N TYR A 455 27.02 -5.08 -19.18
CA TYR A 455 26.41 -5.69 -18.00
C TYR A 455 26.68 -4.78 -16.81
N MET A 456 25.68 -4.03 -16.36
CA MET A 456 25.83 -3.05 -15.29
C MET A 456 25.31 -3.60 -13.97
N GLY A 457 26.18 -4.10 -13.09
CA GLY A 457 25.76 -4.63 -11.79
C GLY A 457 25.00 -5.97 -11.86
N THR A 458 25.00 -6.62 -13.01
CA THR A 458 24.37 -7.91 -13.30
C THR A 458 25.42 -8.98 -13.62
N ARG A 459 25.03 -10.26 -13.52
CA ARG A 459 25.89 -11.38 -13.91
C ARG A 459 25.94 -11.52 -15.43
N GLN A 460 27.12 -11.87 -15.94
CA GLN A 460 27.35 -12.04 -17.38
C GLN A 460 26.62 -13.27 -17.97
N ASP A 461 26.42 -14.31 -17.16
CA ASP A 461 25.75 -15.55 -17.55
C ASP A 461 24.22 -15.48 -17.37
N ALA A 462 23.69 -14.40 -16.80
CA ALA A 462 22.26 -14.22 -16.62
C ALA A 462 21.55 -13.98 -17.96
N GLU A 463 20.43 -14.67 -18.16
CA GLU A 463 19.68 -14.64 -19.40
C GLU A 463 19.33 -13.21 -19.86
N TYR A 464 18.92 -12.37 -18.92
CA TYR A 464 18.53 -10.97 -19.13
C TYR A 464 19.54 -9.98 -18.54
N GLY A 465 20.79 -10.41 -18.35
CA GLY A 465 21.82 -9.58 -17.71
C GLY A 465 22.18 -8.29 -18.47
N ARG A 466 21.88 -8.22 -19.77
CA ARG A 466 22.02 -6.98 -20.58
C ARG A 466 20.75 -6.13 -20.64
N ASP A 467 19.59 -6.75 -20.46
CA ASP A 467 18.31 -6.07 -20.45
C ASP A 467 18.12 -5.24 -19.19
N VAL A 468 18.63 -5.73 -18.05
CA VAL A 468 18.56 -5.06 -16.75
C VAL A 468 19.93 -4.48 -16.38
N GLN A 469 19.92 -3.24 -15.92
CA GLN A 469 21.09 -2.48 -15.49
C GLN A 469 20.85 -1.96 -14.07
N ILE A 470 21.89 -2.05 -13.23
CA ILE A 470 21.84 -1.72 -11.81
C ILE A 470 23.00 -0.78 -11.46
N HIS A 471 22.68 0.50 -11.34
CA HIS A 471 23.63 1.54 -10.98
C HIS A 471 24.11 1.39 -9.55
N GLN A 472 25.35 1.82 -9.29
CA GLN A 472 26.03 1.58 -8.01
C GLN A 472 25.25 2.09 -6.78
N ALA A 473 24.59 3.24 -6.89
CA ALA A 473 23.82 3.83 -5.79
C ALA A 473 22.58 3.00 -5.42
N ASP A 474 22.08 2.20 -6.37
CA ASP A 474 20.79 1.55 -6.31
C ASP A 474 20.86 0.06 -6.00
N ARG A 475 22.09 -0.49 -5.90
CA ARG A 475 22.34 -1.93 -5.66
C ARG A 475 21.87 -2.47 -4.32
N HIS A 476 21.34 -1.62 -3.45
CA HIS A 476 20.92 -2.05 -2.14
C HIS A 476 19.61 -2.84 -2.20
N ASN A 477 19.42 -3.77 -1.28
CA ASN A 477 18.17 -4.50 -1.10
C ASN A 477 17.69 -4.28 0.33
N LEU A 478 16.45 -3.82 0.47
CA LEU A 478 15.86 -3.49 1.77
C LEU A 478 14.93 -4.57 2.30
N LEU A 479 14.99 -5.79 1.76
CA LEU A 479 14.10 -6.90 2.11
C LEU A 479 12.64 -6.73 1.65
N ARG A 480 12.43 -5.95 0.59
CA ARG A 480 11.12 -5.51 0.12
C ARG A 480 10.21 -6.63 -0.42
N PRO A 481 8.88 -6.48 -0.35
CA PRO A 481 7.91 -7.53 -0.65
C PRO A 481 7.34 -7.55 -2.07
N GLU A 482 7.45 -6.47 -2.85
CA GLU A 482 6.49 -6.23 -3.94
C GLU A 482 6.53 -7.31 -5.04
N THR A 483 7.70 -7.90 -5.29
CA THR A 483 7.78 -9.06 -6.21
C THR A 483 7.07 -10.29 -5.64
N VAL A 484 7.31 -10.68 -4.38
CA VAL A 484 6.62 -11.85 -3.79
C VAL A 484 5.12 -11.61 -3.61
N GLU A 485 4.70 -10.35 -3.40
CA GLU A 485 3.30 -9.95 -3.47
C GLU A 485 2.71 -10.28 -4.85
N ALA A 486 3.31 -9.79 -5.94
CA ALA A 486 2.86 -10.11 -7.28
C ALA A 486 2.83 -11.62 -7.56
N LEU A 487 3.84 -12.36 -7.10
CA LEU A 487 3.88 -13.82 -7.26
C LEU A 487 2.70 -14.51 -6.56
N LEU A 488 2.28 -14.04 -5.37
CA LEU A 488 1.10 -14.57 -4.68
C LEU A 488 -0.16 -14.37 -5.52
N TYR A 489 -0.43 -13.14 -5.96
CA TYR A 489 -1.62 -12.83 -6.75
C TYR A 489 -1.64 -13.61 -8.06
N MET A 490 -0.51 -13.62 -8.77
CA MET A 490 -0.40 -14.32 -10.04
C MET A 490 -0.51 -15.84 -9.86
N HIS A 491 0.07 -16.43 -8.82
CA HIS A 491 -0.12 -17.84 -8.50
C HIS A 491 -1.59 -18.17 -8.26
N ARG A 492 -2.27 -17.42 -7.38
CA ARG A 492 -3.67 -17.71 -7.00
C ARG A 492 -4.67 -17.46 -8.13
N VAL A 493 -4.42 -16.46 -8.98
CA VAL A 493 -5.30 -16.14 -10.10
C VAL A 493 -5.10 -17.12 -11.26
N THR A 494 -3.83 -17.39 -11.63
CA THR A 494 -3.52 -18.15 -12.85
C THR A 494 -3.35 -19.65 -12.61
N GLY A 495 -3.04 -20.07 -11.38
CA GLY A 495 -2.65 -21.43 -11.04
C GLY A 495 -1.28 -21.86 -11.58
N ASN A 496 -0.50 -20.94 -12.16
CA ASN A 496 0.76 -21.29 -12.81
C ASN A 496 1.89 -21.56 -11.78
N PRO A 497 2.49 -22.77 -11.77
CA PRO A 497 3.49 -23.15 -10.78
C PRO A 497 4.78 -22.31 -10.83
N ARG A 498 5.07 -21.66 -11.96
CA ARG A 498 6.29 -20.84 -12.14
C ARG A 498 6.45 -19.76 -11.07
N TYR A 499 5.33 -19.23 -10.55
CA TYR A 499 5.35 -18.17 -9.56
C TYR A 499 5.79 -18.68 -8.19
N ARG A 500 5.42 -19.91 -7.82
CA ARG A 500 5.95 -20.59 -6.62
C ARG A 500 7.42 -20.94 -6.80
N GLU A 501 7.82 -21.42 -7.98
CA GLU A 501 9.22 -21.75 -8.28
C GLU A 501 10.13 -20.52 -8.17
N ALA A 502 9.72 -19.38 -8.76
CA ALA A 502 10.41 -18.11 -8.62
C ALA A 502 10.48 -17.65 -7.15
N GLY A 503 9.34 -17.67 -6.45
CA GLY A 503 9.29 -17.31 -5.03
C GLY A 503 10.20 -18.19 -4.16
N TRP A 504 10.33 -19.48 -4.48
CA TRP A 504 11.18 -20.38 -3.69
C TRP A 504 12.65 -20.03 -3.85
N ARG A 505 13.08 -19.71 -5.07
CA ARG A 505 14.45 -19.27 -5.36
C ARG A 505 14.75 -17.93 -4.68
N MET A 506 13.80 -17.00 -4.66
CA MET A 506 13.92 -15.74 -3.89
C MET A 506 14.05 -16.00 -2.38
N PHE A 507 13.21 -16.86 -1.81
CA PHE A 507 13.26 -17.21 -0.39
C PHE A 507 14.61 -17.83 -0.01
N GLN A 508 15.11 -18.76 -0.84
CA GLN A 508 16.45 -19.35 -0.66
C GLN A 508 17.56 -18.29 -0.71
N ALA A 509 17.44 -17.28 -1.58
CA ALA A 509 18.38 -16.16 -1.63
C ALA A 509 18.35 -15.32 -0.36
N PHE A 510 17.18 -15.00 0.20
CA PHE A 510 17.05 -14.34 1.50
C PHE A 510 17.71 -15.17 2.62
N GLU A 511 17.35 -16.46 2.74
CA GLU A 511 17.95 -17.36 3.74
C GLU A 511 19.48 -17.40 3.66
N LYS A 512 20.02 -17.42 2.45
CA LYS A 512 21.46 -17.52 2.20
C LYS A 512 22.21 -16.22 2.47
N HIS A 513 21.64 -15.09 2.09
CA HIS A 513 22.38 -13.83 1.99
C HIS A 513 22.04 -12.82 3.10
N THR A 514 20.83 -12.85 3.64
CA THR A 514 20.36 -11.82 4.58
C THR A 514 20.25 -12.32 6.02
N ARG A 515 20.16 -13.64 6.24
CA ARG A 515 20.10 -14.23 7.59
C ARG A 515 21.33 -13.90 8.44
N ILE A 516 21.10 -13.64 9.73
CA ILE A 516 22.12 -13.40 10.74
C ILE A 516 22.15 -14.59 11.72
N ALA A 517 23.34 -15.10 12.03
CA ALA A 517 23.51 -16.30 12.85
C ALA A 517 22.95 -16.15 14.28
N THR A 518 23.02 -14.95 14.85
CA THR A 518 22.49 -14.63 16.18
C THR A 518 20.98 -14.38 16.21
N GLY A 519 20.33 -14.38 15.04
CA GLY A 519 18.90 -14.09 14.90
C GLY A 519 18.63 -12.87 14.04
N GLY A 520 17.53 -12.91 13.31
CA GLY A 520 17.10 -11.86 12.39
C GLY A 520 17.69 -11.95 10.98
N TYR A 521 17.29 -11.00 10.15
CA TYR A 521 17.71 -10.80 8.77
C TYR A 521 18.14 -9.34 8.60
N THR A 522 18.93 -9.02 7.58
CA THR A 522 19.36 -7.64 7.33
C THR A 522 19.29 -7.27 5.87
N SER A 523 18.94 -6.02 5.62
CA SER A 523 19.13 -5.33 4.33
C SER A 523 20.59 -5.41 3.88
N LEU A 524 20.80 -5.37 2.57
CA LEU A 524 22.11 -5.43 1.91
C LEU A 524 22.43 -4.08 1.26
N ASP A 525 23.71 -3.68 1.26
CA ASP A 525 24.18 -2.51 0.53
C ASP A 525 24.35 -2.79 -0.96
N ASP A 526 24.61 -4.04 -1.34
CA ASP A 526 24.97 -4.40 -2.72
C ASP A 526 24.64 -5.86 -3.07
N VAL A 527 23.65 -6.04 -3.94
CA VAL A 527 23.18 -7.35 -4.44
C VAL A 527 24.03 -7.94 -5.57
N SER A 528 24.96 -7.15 -6.14
CA SER A 528 25.76 -7.54 -7.31
C SER A 528 27.01 -8.36 -6.97
N ARG A 529 27.29 -8.60 -5.69
CA ARG A 529 28.47 -9.36 -5.23
C ARG A 529 28.13 -10.35 -4.13
N VAL A 530 28.92 -11.42 -4.07
CA VAL A 530 28.85 -12.45 -3.03
C VAL A 530 30.24 -12.61 -2.40
N PRO A 531 30.39 -12.54 -1.07
CA PRO A 531 29.35 -12.23 -0.09
C PRO A 531 28.89 -10.76 -0.17
N PRO A 532 27.59 -10.46 0.03
CA PRO A 532 27.09 -9.08 -0.02
C PRO A 532 27.42 -8.31 1.27
N PRO A 533 27.73 -7.00 1.19
CA PRO A 533 27.81 -6.14 2.37
C PRO A 533 26.42 -5.90 2.98
N LYS A 534 26.37 -5.78 4.31
CA LYS A 534 25.14 -5.77 5.12
C LYS A 534 24.93 -4.41 5.81
N ARG A 535 23.67 -3.96 5.88
CA ARG A 535 23.27 -2.64 6.43
C ARG A 535 22.90 -2.61 7.92
N ASN A 536 22.90 -3.75 8.61
CA ASN A 536 22.49 -3.90 10.01
C ASN A 536 21.09 -3.30 10.30
N LYS A 537 20.12 -3.59 9.42
CA LYS A 537 18.74 -3.11 9.56
C LYS A 537 17.78 -4.18 9.07
N MET A 538 16.78 -4.52 9.87
CA MET A 538 15.66 -5.38 9.48
C MET A 538 14.43 -4.51 9.39
N GLU A 539 13.94 -4.26 8.18
CA GLU A 539 12.74 -3.47 7.98
C GLU A 539 11.51 -4.22 8.50
N THR A 540 10.54 -3.50 9.04
CA THR A 540 9.31 -4.10 9.62
C THR A 540 8.55 -4.92 8.60
N PHE A 541 8.48 -4.45 7.35
CA PHE A 541 7.83 -5.12 6.23
C PHE A 541 8.48 -6.45 5.84
N PHE A 542 9.70 -6.76 6.28
CA PHE A 542 10.22 -8.11 6.05
C PHE A 542 9.35 -9.16 6.75
N LEU A 543 8.96 -8.88 7.99
CA LEU A 543 8.05 -9.74 8.76
C LEU A 543 6.58 -9.46 8.41
N GLY A 544 6.23 -8.18 8.26
CA GLY A 544 4.89 -7.73 7.94
C GLY A 544 4.40 -8.23 6.59
N GLU A 545 5.27 -8.27 5.59
CA GLU A 545 4.89 -8.47 4.20
C GLU A 545 5.65 -9.61 3.55
N THR A 546 6.97 -9.49 3.43
CA THR A 546 7.79 -10.42 2.64
C THR A 546 7.60 -11.87 3.10
N LEU A 547 7.73 -12.15 4.40
CA LEU A 547 7.49 -13.48 4.95
C LEU A 547 6.01 -13.89 4.93
N LYS A 548 5.07 -12.95 5.08
CA LYS A 548 3.64 -13.23 5.01
C LYS A 548 3.24 -13.67 3.60
N TYR A 549 3.70 -12.97 2.57
CA TYR A 549 3.47 -13.33 1.18
C TYR A 549 4.17 -14.62 0.79
N PHE A 550 5.40 -14.89 1.26
CA PHE A 550 6.00 -16.22 1.08
C PHE A 550 5.15 -17.32 1.74
N TYR A 551 4.71 -17.11 2.98
CA TYR A 551 3.85 -18.08 3.68
C TYR A 551 2.56 -18.36 2.92
N LEU A 552 1.90 -17.32 2.40
CA LEU A 552 0.66 -17.46 1.63
C LEU A 552 0.88 -18.03 0.23
N LEU A 553 2.02 -17.74 -0.40
CA LEU A 553 2.39 -18.26 -1.73
C LEU A 553 2.55 -19.77 -1.68
N PHE A 554 3.19 -20.31 -0.64
CA PHE A 554 3.38 -21.76 -0.46
C PHE A 554 2.26 -22.44 0.34
N GLY A 555 1.39 -21.66 0.99
CA GLY A 555 0.26 -22.14 1.76
C GLY A 555 -0.94 -22.61 0.90
N GLY A 556 -2.01 -23.00 1.58
CA GLY A 556 -3.29 -23.31 0.93
C GLY A 556 -3.96 -22.06 0.38
N ASP A 557 -4.58 -22.19 -0.80
CA ASP A 557 -5.29 -21.08 -1.46
C ASP A 557 -6.59 -20.69 -0.73
N ASP A 558 -7.06 -21.52 0.20
CA ASP A 558 -8.20 -21.27 1.08
C ASP A 558 -7.87 -20.36 2.29
N VAL A 559 -6.59 -20.10 2.55
CA VAL A 559 -6.13 -19.20 3.62
C VAL A 559 -6.09 -17.77 3.09
N LEU A 560 -6.93 -16.89 3.65
CA LEU A 560 -7.12 -15.50 3.20
C LEU A 560 -7.40 -15.42 1.69
N PRO A 561 -8.51 -16.01 1.21
CA PRO A 561 -8.82 -16.04 -0.22
C PRO A 561 -9.10 -14.63 -0.74
N LEU A 562 -8.62 -14.35 -1.95
CA LEU A 562 -8.58 -13.00 -2.53
C LEU A 562 -9.97 -12.44 -2.88
N ASP A 563 -10.99 -13.29 -2.95
CA ASP A 563 -12.39 -12.88 -3.16
C ASP A 563 -13.11 -12.52 -1.84
N LYS A 564 -12.45 -12.68 -0.69
CA LYS A 564 -13.01 -12.37 0.66
C LYS A 564 -12.16 -11.39 1.45
N TYR A 565 -10.90 -11.22 1.08
CA TYR A 565 -9.99 -10.31 1.75
C TYR A 565 -9.27 -9.46 0.70
N VAL A 566 -9.07 -8.20 1.04
CA VAL A 566 -8.18 -7.30 0.34
C VAL A 566 -7.01 -6.99 1.25
N PHE A 567 -5.79 -7.20 0.79
CA PHE A 567 -4.60 -6.78 1.53
C PHE A 567 -4.40 -5.31 1.26
N ASN A 568 -4.18 -4.50 2.28
CA ASN A 568 -3.73 -3.13 2.07
C ASN A 568 -2.27 -3.08 1.58
N THR A 569 -1.67 -1.88 1.49
CA THR A 569 -0.30 -1.71 0.94
C THR A 569 0.82 -2.29 1.82
N GLU A 570 0.53 -2.73 3.05
CA GLU A 570 1.52 -3.33 3.98
C GLU A 570 1.12 -4.79 4.32
N ALA A 571 0.60 -5.51 3.31
CA ALA A 571 0.17 -6.91 3.37
C ALA A 571 -0.81 -7.25 4.49
N HIS A 572 -1.59 -6.28 4.95
CA HIS A 572 -2.49 -6.42 6.07
C HIS A 572 -3.90 -6.71 5.48
N PRO A 573 -4.44 -7.95 5.64
CA PRO A 573 -5.75 -8.34 5.08
C PRO A 573 -6.94 -7.74 5.84
N LEU A 574 -7.77 -7.01 5.11
CA LEU A 574 -9.05 -6.46 5.54
C LEU A 574 -10.19 -7.25 4.88
N PRO A 575 -11.31 -7.51 5.58
CA PRO A 575 -12.42 -8.25 4.98
C PRO A 575 -13.08 -7.44 3.86
N ILE A 576 -13.46 -8.12 2.78
CA ILE A 576 -14.41 -7.62 1.77
C ILE A 576 -15.79 -8.04 2.25
N PRO A 577 -16.62 -7.15 2.81
CA PRO A 577 -17.88 -7.59 3.36
C PRO A 577 -18.90 -7.75 2.24
N ARG A 578 -19.64 -8.87 2.29
CA ARG A 578 -20.67 -9.18 1.31
C ARG A 578 -22.02 -8.83 1.90
N LEU A 579 -22.88 -8.17 1.14
CA LEU A 579 -24.30 -8.10 1.50
C LEU A 579 -24.84 -9.52 1.55
N THR A 580 -25.21 -9.98 2.73
CA THR A 580 -26.09 -11.13 2.85
C THR A 580 -27.39 -10.74 2.17
N LYS A 581 -27.75 -11.39 1.05
CA LYS A 581 -29.12 -11.32 0.54
C LYS A 581 -30.02 -11.67 1.71
N GLY A 582 -30.81 -10.70 2.16
CA GLY A 582 -31.76 -10.91 3.24
C GLY A 582 -32.56 -12.16 2.94
N SER A 583 -32.63 -13.08 3.91
CA SER A 583 -33.71 -14.05 3.94
C SER A 583 -35.00 -13.26 3.74
N GLY A 584 -35.74 -13.59 2.70
CA GLY A 584 -37.05 -13.01 2.46
C GLY A 584 -37.86 -13.04 3.75
N SER A 585 -38.61 -11.96 3.96
CA SER A 585 -39.73 -11.84 4.89
C SER A 585 -40.27 -13.18 5.41
N ASN A 586 -40.01 -13.43 6.69
CA ASN A 586 -40.87 -14.09 7.65
C ASN A 586 -40.34 -13.56 8.99
N GLY A 587 -40.98 -12.60 9.66
CA GLY A 587 -42.28 -12.80 10.28
C GLY A 587 -42.06 -13.38 11.68
N GLN A 588 -41.95 -12.49 12.67
CA GLN A 588 -42.06 -12.72 14.13
C GLN A 588 -41.01 -13.57 14.88
N GLU A 589 -40.85 -13.19 16.15
CA GLU A 589 -40.14 -13.80 17.30
C GLU A 589 -38.62 -13.53 17.40
N SER A 590 -38.05 -13.09 18.53
CA SER A 590 -38.55 -12.61 19.83
C SER A 590 -37.37 -11.96 20.57
N GLN A 591 -37.64 -10.80 21.20
CA GLN A 591 -36.95 -10.05 22.27
C GLN A 591 -35.48 -10.34 22.60
#